data_AF-A0A2K3PKS6-F1
#
_entry.id   AF-A0A2K3PKS6-F1
#
_cell.length_a   1.000
_cell.length_b   1.000
_cell.length_c   1.000
_cell.angle_alpha   90.00
_cell.angle_beta   90.00
_cell.angle_gamma   90.00
#
_symmetry.space_group_name_H-M   'P 1'
#
loop_
_entity.id
_entity.type
_entity.pdbx_description
1 polymer ?
#
loop_
_entity_poly.entity_id
_entity_poly.type
_entity_poly.pdbx_seq_one_letter_code
_entity_poly.pdbx_strand_id
1 'polypeptide(L)'
;MSKKRGLSLEEKREKMLQIFYESQDFYLLKELEKMGPKKGVITQSVKDVVQSLVDDDLVSKDKIGTSVYFWSLPSCAGNQLRNVHQKLDSELQSSGKRHAQLVEQCEELKKGREESDEREAALEDLKAIQSKHKELKSELEKYRDNDPAAFEAMKEAIEVAHTSANRWTDNIFTLKQWCSNNFPQAKEQLQNMYQEIGITDDFDYLEMAPLPSKALAD
;
A
#
# COMPACT_ATOMS: atom_id res chain seq x y z
N MET A 1 -77.03 32.93 -2.17
CA MET A 1 -76.09 32.15 -3.02
C MET A 1 -74.84 31.87 -2.19
N SER A 2 -74.80 30.71 -1.52
CA SER A 2 -73.70 30.36 -0.62
C SER A 2 -72.43 30.11 -1.43
N LYS A 3 -71.34 30.86 -1.16
CA LYS A 3 -70.03 30.61 -1.79
C LYS A 3 -69.57 29.21 -1.38
N LYS A 4 -69.57 28.27 -2.33
CA LYS A 4 -69.03 26.92 -2.12
C LYS A 4 -67.59 27.05 -1.62
N ARG A 5 -67.31 26.47 -0.45
CA ARG A 5 -65.96 26.38 0.14
C ARG A 5 -65.00 25.79 -0.92
N GLY A 6 -63.86 26.44 -1.12
CA GLY A 6 -62.83 25.94 -2.02
C GLY A 6 -62.21 24.64 -1.50
N LEU A 7 -61.83 23.75 -2.40
CA LEU A 7 -61.12 22.51 -2.05
C LEU A 7 -59.76 22.83 -1.41
N SER A 8 -59.44 22.11 -0.34
CA SER A 8 -58.11 22.12 0.29
C SER A 8 -57.05 21.48 -0.63
N LEU A 9 -55.77 21.62 -0.29
CA LEU A 9 -54.69 21.01 -1.07
C LEU A 9 -54.83 19.48 -1.10
N GLU A 10 -55.13 18.86 0.04
CA GLU A 10 -55.29 17.41 0.16
C GLU A 10 -56.50 16.89 -0.63
N GLU A 11 -57.62 17.62 -0.57
CA GLU A 11 -58.80 17.27 -1.37
C GLU A 11 -58.51 17.39 -2.88
N LYS A 12 -57.68 18.35 -3.31
CA LYS A 12 -57.24 18.44 -4.71
C LYS A 12 -56.33 17.27 -5.08
N ARG A 13 -55.41 16.87 -4.21
CA ARG A 13 -54.52 15.71 -4.40
C ARG A 13 -55.33 14.43 -4.59
N GLU A 14 -56.30 14.19 -3.72
CA GLU A 14 -57.20 13.04 -3.80
C GLU A 14 -58.00 13.04 -5.12
N LYS A 15 -58.55 14.20 -5.51
CA LYS A 15 -59.29 14.33 -6.77
C LYS A 15 -58.43 14.10 -8.02
N MET A 16 -57.16 14.52 -7.99
CA MET A 16 -56.22 14.23 -9.08
C MET A 16 -55.82 12.76 -9.09
N LEU A 17 -55.54 12.13 -7.94
CA LEU A 17 -55.27 10.69 -7.84
C LEU A 17 -56.42 9.84 -8.36
N GLN A 18 -57.65 10.24 -8.04
CA GLN A 18 -58.85 9.55 -8.48
C GLN A 18 -58.96 9.45 -10.01
N ILE A 19 -58.45 10.45 -10.76
CA ILE A 19 -58.39 10.38 -12.23
C ILE A 19 -57.52 9.20 -12.68
N PHE A 20 -56.33 9.04 -12.07
CA PHE A 20 -55.42 7.95 -12.42
C PHE A 20 -56.00 6.58 -12.04
N TYR A 21 -56.62 6.44 -10.86
CA TYR A 21 -57.16 5.16 -10.40
C TYR A 21 -58.43 4.71 -11.13
N GLU A 22 -59.31 5.63 -11.51
CA GLU A 22 -60.52 5.31 -12.27
C GLU A 22 -60.21 4.91 -13.71
N SER A 23 -59.26 5.60 -14.34
CA SER A 23 -58.94 5.38 -15.76
C SER A 23 -57.86 4.34 -15.99
N GLN A 24 -56.94 4.19 -15.03
CA GLN A 24 -55.77 3.31 -15.11
C GLN A 24 -54.92 3.55 -16.38
N ASP A 25 -54.83 4.82 -16.79
CA ASP A 25 -54.17 5.23 -18.04
C ASP A 25 -53.02 6.23 -17.77
N PHE A 26 -52.27 6.52 -18.83
CA PHE A 26 -51.11 7.40 -18.83
C PHE A 26 -51.49 8.76 -19.41
N TYR A 27 -51.03 9.84 -18.76
CA TYR A 27 -51.42 11.18 -19.14
C TYR A 27 -50.23 12.12 -19.33
N LEU A 28 -50.37 13.00 -20.31
CA LEU A 28 -49.55 14.20 -20.43
C LEU A 28 -50.06 15.29 -19.48
N LEU A 29 -49.19 16.20 -19.08
CA LEU A 29 -49.59 17.33 -18.22
C LEU A 29 -50.76 18.13 -18.82
N LYS A 30 -50.76 18.35 -20.14
CA LYS A 30 -51.84 19.07 -20.85
C LYS A 30 -53.19 18.35 -20.76
N GLU A 31 -53.18 17.02 -20.68
CA GLU A 31 -54.40 16.21 -20.57
C GLU A 31 -54.94 16.27 -19.13
N LEU A 32 -54.05 16.23 -18.14
CA LEU A 32 -54.39 16.43 -16.74
C LEU A 32 -54.95 17.85 -16.50
N GLU A 33 -54.39 18.88 -17.13
CA GLU A 33 -54.91 20.25 -17.08
C GLU A 33 -56.33 20.38 -17.65
N LYS A 34 -56.72 19.49 -18.56
CA LYS A 34 -58.09 19.43 -19.12
C LYS A 34 -59.05 18.61 -18.24
N MET A 35 -58.55 17.58 -17.54
CA MET A 35 -59.36 16.69 -16.72
C MET A 35 -59.50 17.14 -15.26
N GLY A 36 -58.47 17.77 -14.69
CA GLY A 36 -58.47 18.29 -13.32
C GLY A 36 -59.67 19.22 -13.01
N PRO A 37 -59.99 20.20 -13.87
CA PRO A 37 -61.16 21.06 -13.68
C PRO A 37 -62.49 20.31 -13.65
N LYS A 38 -62.62 19.20 -14.39
CA LYS A 38 -63.82 18.35 -14.37
C LYS A 38 -64.05 17.67 -13.02
N LYS A 39 -62.97 17.45 -12.25
CA LYS A 39 -63.00 16.91 -10.88
C LYS A 39 -62.98 18.00 -9.80
N GLY A 40 -63.05 19.28 -10.19
CA GLY A 40 -63.13 20.43 -9.28
C GLY A 40 -61.79 21.08 -8.93
N VAL A 41 -60.66 20.61 -9.48
CA VAL A 41 -59.34 21.21 -9.26
C VAL A 41 -59.15 22.42 -10.16
N ILE A 42 -58.75 23.56 -9.59
CA ILE A 42 -58.54 24.80 -10.36
C ILE A 42 -57.39 24.57 -11.36
N THR A 43 -57.60 24.91 -12.64
CA THR A 43 -56.65 24.66 -13.75
C THR A 43 -55.22 25.10 -13.42
N GLN A 44 -55.06 26.31 -12.88
CA GLN A 44 -53.75 26.87 -12.51
C GLN A 44 -53.02 26.07 -11.43
N SER A 45 -53.75 25.31 -10.60
CA SER A 45 -53.17 24.49 -9.52
C SER A 45 -52.91 23.04 -9.91
N VAL A 46 -53.37 22.59 -11.09
CA VAL A 46 -53.25 21.17 -11.50
C VAL A 46 -51.78 20.75 -11.57
N LYS A 47 -50.91 21.57 -12.17
CA LYS A 47 -49.49 21.30 -12.29
C LYS A 47 -48.83 21.10 -10.92
N ASP A 48 -49.06 22.03 -9.99
CA ASP A 48 -48.43 21.99 -8.67
C ASP A 48 -48.95 20.81 -7.84
N VAL A 49 -50.24 20.50 -7.93
CA VAL A 49 -50.85 19.35 -7.25
C VAL A 49 -50.29 18.03 -7.80
N VAL A 50 -50.19 17.88 -9.13
CA VAL A 50 -49.59 16.69 -9.75
C VAL A 50 -48.12 16.58 -9.35
N GLN A 51 -47.37 17.69 -9.32
CA GLN A 51 -45.98 17.65 -8.89
C GLN A 51 -45.85 17.21 -7.42
N SER A 52 -46.69 17.72 -6.50
CA SER A 52 -46.69 17.27 -5.10
C SER A 52 -47.03 15.78 -4.93
N LEU A 53 -47.88 15.24 -5.81
CA LEU A 53 -48.20 13.81 -5.82
C LEU A 53 -47.02 12.97 -6.31
N VAL A 54 -46.24 13.49 -7.26
CA VAL A 54 -45.01 12.86 -7.71
C VAL A 54 -43.93 12.93 -6.65
N ASP A 55 -43.79 14.07 -5.97
CA ASP A 55 -42.75 14.26 -4.96
C ASP A 55 -42.95 13.32 -3.75
N ASP A 56 -44.19 12.93 -3.47
CA ASP A 56 -44.56 11.95 -2.44
C ASP A 56 -44.72 10.50 -2.99
N ASP A 57 -44.20 10.22 -4.19
CA ASP A 57 -44.24 8.90 -4.86
C ASP A 57 -45.65 8.30 -5.10
N LEU A 58 -46.71 9.10 -5.01
CA LEU A 58 -48.09 8.66 -5.27
C LEU A 58 -48.45 8.66 -6.76
N VAL A 59 -47.73 9.43 -7.57
CA VAL A 59 -47.85 9.45 -9.04
C VAL A 59 -46.46 9.22 -9.62
N SER A 60 -46.32 8.24 -10.50
CA SER A 60 -45.09 8.04 -11.26
C SER A 60 -45.01 9.02 -12.42
N LYS A 61 -43.80 9.51 -12.70
CA LYS A 61 -43.50 10.28 -13.91
C LYS A 61 -42.31 9.67 -14.63
N ASP A 62 -42.35 9.68 -15.96
CA ASP A 62 -41.20 9.34 -16.79
C ASP A 62 -41.22 10.10 -18.11
N LYS A 63 -40.04 10.36 -18.65
CA LYS A 63 -39.86 11.09 -19.90
C LYS A 63 -39.56 10.11 -21.03
N ILE A 64 -40.49 9.99 -21.96
CA ILE A 64 -40.38 9.13 -23.14
C ILE A 64 -40.29 10.04 -24.37
N GLY A 65 -39.11 10.07 -24.98
CA GLY A 65 -38.80 10.99 -26.08
C GLY A 65 -38.86 12.46 -25.65
N THR A 66 -39.73 13.24 -26.29
CA THR A 66 -39.93 14.66 -25.96
C THR A 66 -41.01 14.91 -24.92
N SER A 67 -41.74 13.88 -24.51
CA SER A 67 -42.95 13.99 -23.69
C SER A 67 -42.75 13.40 -22.29
N VAL A 68 -43.39 14.00 -21.29
CA VAL A 68 -43.40 13.50 -19.90
C VAL A 68 -44.78 12.92 -19.61
N TYR A 69 -44.80 11.64 -19.25
CA TYR A 69 -46.00 10.90 -18.91
C TYR A 69 -46.13 10.77 -17.40
N PHE A 70 -47.37 10.85 -16.92
CA PHE A 70 -47.75 10.70 -15.52
C PHE A 70 -48.76 9.57 -15.41
N TRP A 71 -48.59 8.69 -14.43
CA TRP A 71 -49.54 7.60 -14.16
C TRP A 71 -49.53 7.20 -12.70
N SER A 72 -50.61 6.57 -12.25
CA SER A 72 -50.67 5.91 -10.95
C SER A 72 -51.65 4.76 -11.01
N LEU A 73 -51.18 3.55 -10.71
CA LEU A 73 -52.02 2.35 -10.69
C LEU A 73 -52.30 1.97 -9.24
N PRO A 74 -53.52 1.47 -8.91
CA PRO A 74 -53.85 1.05 -7.54
C PRO A 74 -52.89 -0.01 -6.96
N SER A 75 -52.24 -0.79 -7.81
CA SER A 75 -51.27 -1.83 -7.42
C SER A 75 -49.84 -1.33 -7.18
N CYS A 76 -49.50 -0.09 -7.58
CA CYS A 76 -48.13 0.44 -7.51
C CYS A 76 -47.57 0.42 -6.08
N ALA A 77 -48.29 0.98 -5.12
CA ALA A 77 -47.84 1.05 -3.73
C ALA A 77 -47.61 -0.35 -3.11
N GLY A 78 -48.53 -1.28 -3.34
CA GLY A 78 -48.41 -2.65 -2.85
C GLY A 78 -47.25 -3.41 -3.50
N ASN A 79 -47.03 -3.23 -4.80
CA ASN A 79 -45.93 -3.88 -5.50
C ASN A 79 -44.56 -3.28 -5.11
N GLN A 80 -44.47 -1.96 -4.92
CA GLN A 80 -43.26 -1.31 -4.42
C GLN A 80 -42.90 -1.82 -3.03
N LEU A 81 -43.87 -1.88 -2.11
CA LEU A 81 -43.65 -2.44 -0.78
C LEU A 81 -43.17 -3.89 -0.83
N ARG A 82 -43.80 -4.73 -1.67
CA ARG A 82 -43.39 -6.13 -1.84
C ARG A 82 -41.97 -6.26 -2.40
N ASN A 83 -41.60 -5.45 -3.38
CA ASN A 83 -40.26 -5.46 -3.96
C ASN A 83 -39.20 -5.04 -2.94
N VAL A 84 -39.47 -3.96 -2.18
CA VAL A 84 -38.58 -3.50 -1.11
C VAL A 84 -38.44 -4.59 -0.03
N HIS A 85 -39.55 -5.20 0.38
CA HIS A 85 -39.52 -6.30 1.35
C HIS A 85 -38.70 -7.49 0.84
N GLN A 86 -38.90 -7.93 -0.40
CA GLN A 86 -38.14 -9.04 -0.99
C GLN A 86 -36.64 -8.73 -1.08
N LYS A 87 -36.29 -7.49 -1.44
CA LYS A 87 -34.90 -7.04 -1.49
C LYS A 87 -34.27 -7.07 -0.10
N LEU A 88 -34.93 -6.46 0.89
CA LEU A 88 -34.44 -6.42 2.27
C LEU A 88 -34.32 -7.82 2.89
N ASP A 89 -35.28 -8.71 2.61
CA ASP A 89 -35.22 -10.09 3.08
C ASP A 89 -34.04 -10.85 2.45
N SER A 90 -33.80 -10.66 1.16
CA SER A 90 -32.64 -11.25 0.46
C SER A 90 -31.31 -10.73 1.01
N GLU A 91 -31.22 -9.42 1.27
CA GLU A 91 -30.04 -8.78 1.88
C GLU A 91 -29.81 -9.31 3.30
N LEU A 92 -30.85 -9.40 4.12
CA LEU A 92 -30.78 -9.94 5.48
C LEU A 92 -30.29 -11.39 5.48
N GLN A 93 -30.84 -12.24 4.62
CA GLN A 93 -30.39 -13.63 4.48
C GLN A 93 -28.92 -13.72 4.05
N SER A 94 -28.49 -12.90 3.09
CA SER A 94 -27.10 -12.87 2.62
C SER A 94 -26.13 -12.42 3.73
N SER A 95 -26.50 -11.38 4.48
CA SER A 95 -25.73 -10.84 5.59
C SER A 95 -25.65 -11.84 6.74
N GLY A 96 -26.77 -12.51 7.08
CA GLY A 96 -26.80 -13.56 8.09
C GLY A 96 -25.91 -14.75 7.75
N LYS A 97 -25.92 -15.21 6.49
CA LYS A 97 -25.00 -16.26 6.02
C LYS A 97 -23.55 -15.81 6.13
N ARG A 98 -23.24 -14.59 5.70
CA ARG A 98 -21.87 -14.05 5.78
C ARG A 98 -21.39 -13.91 7.22
N HIS A 99 -22.27 -13.47 8.13
CA HIS A 99 -21.98 -13.38 9.55
C HIS A 99 -21.66 -14.76 10.14
N ALA A 100 -22.49 -15.76 9.88
CA ALA A 100 -22.26 -17.13 10.35
C ALA A 100 -20.90 -17.68 9.88
N GLN A 101 -20.57 -17.50 8.60
CA GLN A 101 -19.26 -17.89 8.05
C GLN A 101 -18.09 -17.18 8.73
N LEU A 102 -18.22 -15.87 9.00
CA LEU A 102 -17.16 -15.10 9.66
C LEU A 102 -16.99 -15.52 11.12
N VAL A 103 -18.08 -15.85 11.82
CA VAL A 103 -18.02 -16.38 13.19
C VAL A 103 -17.29 -17.71 13.21
N GLU A 104 -17.63 -18.64 12.31
CA GLU A 104 -16.96 -19.93 12.18
C GLU A 104 -15.45 -19.76 11.89
N GLN A 105 -15.08 -18.88 10.95
CA GLN A 105 -13.68 -18.57 10.65
C GLN A 105 -12.93 -17.97 11.85
N CYS A 106 -13.58 -17.08 12.61
CA CYS A 106 -13.00 -16.53 13.84
C CYS A 106 -12.77 -17.63 14.88
N GLU A 107 -13.70 -18.56 15.05
CA GLU A 107 -13.56 -19.69 15.98
C GLU A 107 -12.46 -20.65 15.53
N GLU A 108 -12.35 -20.94 14.24
CA GLU A 108 -11.25 -21.75 13.69
C GLU A 108 -9.88 -21.10 13.91
N LEU A 109 -9.76 -19.80 13.67
CA LEU A 109 -8.51 -19.05 13.88
C LEU A 109 -8.12 -18.90 15.35
N LYS A 110 -9.10 -18.96 16.26
CA LYS A 110 -8.86 -18.92 17.71
C LYS A 110 -8.25 -20.21 18.23
N LYS A 111 -8.51 -21.36 17.59
CA LYS A 111 -7.92 -22.64 17.99
C LYS A 111 -6.39 -22.58 17.90
N GLY A 112 -5.71 -22.81 19.01
CA GLY A 112 -4.26 -22.69 19.13
C GLY A 112 -3.72 -21.26 19.21
N ARG A 113 -4.61 -20.25 19.28
CA ARG A 113 -4.29 -18.85 19.53
C ARG A 113 -5.14 -18.30 20.68
N GLU A 114 -5.53 -19.17 21.60
CA GLU A 114 -6.31 -18.79 22.75
C GLU A 114 -5.59 -17.70 23.54
N GLU A 115 -6.35 -16.73 24.05
CA GLU A 115 -5.81 -15.71 24.94
C GLU A 115 -5.44 -16.38 26.26
N SER A 116 -4.15 -16.39 26.57
CA SER A 116 -3.60 -16.90 27.83
C SER A 116 -2.39 -16.06 28.22
N ASP A 117 -2.13 -15.98 29.52
CA ASP A 117 -0.96 -15.27 30.07
C ASP A 117 0.34 -15.85 29.50
N GLU A 118 0.39 -17.16 29.26
CA GLU A 118 1.52 -17.85 28.61
C GLU A 118 1.76 -17.35 27.19
N ARG A 119 0.69 -17.13 26.41
CA ARG A 119 0.81 -16.63 25.04
C ARG A 119 1.25 -15.17 25.03
N GLU A 120 0.74 -14.35 25.94
CA GLU A 120 1.15 -12.95 26.07
C GLU A 120 2.64 -12.85 26.42
N ALA A 121 3.09 -13.60 27.43
CA ALA A 121 4.51 -13.67 27.80
C ALA A 121 5.40 -14.15 26.64
N ALA A 122 4.98 -15.20 25.91
CA ALA A 122 5.73 -15.71 24.76
C ALA A 122 5.83 -14.69 23.61
N LEU A 123 4.80 -13.86 23.40
CA LEU A 123 4.82 -12.79 22.40
C LEU A 123 5.73 -11.64 22.82
N GLU A 124 5.75 -11.29 24.10
CA GLU A 124 6.68 -10.31 24.65
C GLU A 124 8.14 -10.78 24.54
N ASP A 125 8.42 -12.03 24.91
CA ASP A 125 9.74 -12.65 24.80
C ASP A 125 10.21 -12.69 23.34
N LEU A 126 9.33 -13.09 22.42
CA LEU A 126 9.64 -13.11 20.99
C LEU A 126 10.01 -11.72 20.48
N LYS A 127 9.28 -10.68 20.91
CA LYS A 127 9.58 -9.29 20.56
C LYS A 127 10.93 -8.83 21.14
N ALA A 128 11.22 -9.18 22.38
CA ALA A 128 12.49 -8.87 23.02
C ALA A 128 13.67 -9.55 22.31
N ILE A 129 13.55 -10.83 22.00
CA ILE A 129 14.57 -11.61 21.26
C ILE A 129 14.78 -11.03 19.86
N GLN A 130 13.71 -10.66 19.15
CA GLN A 130 13.82 -10.04 17.82
C GLN A 130 14.57 -8.71 17.85
N SER A 131 14.31 -7.86 18.87
CA SER A 131 15.08 -6.62 19.04
C SER A 131 16.55 -6.90 19.29
N LYS A 132 16.84 -7.79 20.23
CA LYS A 132 18.22 -8.18 20.57
C LYS A 132 18.96 -8.79 19.39
N HIS A 133 18.30 -9.65 18.62
CA HIS A 133 18.88 -10.23 17.40
C HIS A 133 19.20 -9.15 16.36
N LYS A 134 18.32 -8.16 16.17
CA LYS A 134 18.56 -7.04 15.26
C LYS A 134 19.74 -6.17 15.72
N GLU A 135 19.82 -5.91 17.02
CA GLU A 135 20.94 -5.17 17.63
C GLU A 135 22.26 -5.90 17.43
N LEU A 136 22.34 -7.18 17.80
CA LEU A 136 23.53 -8.01 17.63
C LEU A 136 23.95 -8.14 16.17
N LYS A 137 22.99 -8.26 15.24
CA LYS A 137 23.28 -8.31 13.81
C LYS A 137 23.88 -6.99 13.31
N SER A 138 23.35 -5.86 13.76
CA SER A 138 23.89 -4.53 13.46
C SER A 138 25.29 -4.35 14.04
N GLU A 139 25.52 -4.88 15.24
CA GLU A 139 26.83 -4.87 15.88
C GLU A 139 27.85 -5.73 15.13
N LEU A 140 27.48 -6.96 14.73
CA LEU A 140 28.34 -7.84 13.92
C LEU A 140 28.75 -7.20 12.59
N GLU A 141 27.85 -6.45 11.93
CA GLU A 141 28.19 -5.76 10.67
C GLU A 141 29.35 -4.76 10.86
N LYS A 142 29.49 -4.14 12.03
CA LYS A 142 30.62 -3.23 12.33
C LYS A 142 31.96 -3.96 12.33
N TYR A 143 31.96 -5.26 12.58
CA TYR A 143 33.17 -6.08 12.63
C TYR A 143 33.37 -6.93 11.39
N ARG A 144 32.61 -6.68 10.32
CA ARG A 144 32.70 -7.44 9.06
C ARG A 144 34.12 -7.50 8.49
N ASP A 145 34.88 -6.41 8.62
CA ASP A 145 36.25 -6.32 8.10
C ASP A 145 37.30 -6.96 9.02
N ASN A 146 36.91 -7.38 10.23
CA ASN A 146 37.76 -8.06 11.21
C ASN A 146 37.61 -9.58 11.14
N ASP A 147 37.45 -10.13 9.94
CA ASP A 147 37.42 -11.57 9.74
C ASP A 147 38.81 -12.16 10.05
N PRO A 148 38.94 -13.09 11.02
CA PRO A 148 40.20 -13.76 11.31
C PRO A 148 40.83 -14.42 10.08
N ALA A 149 40.02 -14.97 9.17
CA ALA A 149 40.54 -15.57 7.95
C ALA A 149 41.14 -14.51 7.01
N ALA A 150 40.50 -13.35 6.87
CA ALA A 150 41.04 -12.24 6.10
C ALA A 150 42.33 -11.67 6.72
N PHE A 151 42.40 -11.61 8.05
CA PHE A 151 43.58 -11.15 8.77
C PHE A 151 44.78 -12.10 8.60
N GLU A 152 44.58 -13.41 8.72
CA GLU A 152 45.64 -14.39 8.50
C GLU A 152 46.09 -14.40 7.03
N ALA A 153 45.17 -14.32 6.06
CA ALA A 153 45.52 -14.17 4.65
C ALA A 153 46.35 -12.90 4.37
N MET A 154 46.05 -11.79 5.05
CA MET A 154 46.82 -10.56 4.95
C MET A 154 48.25 -10.74 5.49
N LYS A 155 48.45 -11.46 6.61
CA LYS A 155 49.79 -11.76 7.13
C LYS A 155 50.61 -12.59 6.17
N GLU A 156 50.04 -13.68 5.64
CA GLU A 156 50.71 -14.54 4.66
C GLU A 156 51.12 -13.73 3.41
N ALA A 157 50.23 -12.87 2.93
CA ALA A 157 50.52 -11.99 1.79
C ALA A 157 51.66 -10.99 2.11
N ILE A 158 51.72 -10.45 3.33
CA ILE A 158 52.80 -9.56 3.78
C ILE A 158 54.14 -10.31 3.80
N GLU A 159 54.19 -11.54 4.33
CA GLU A 159 55.42 -12.35 4.35
C GLU A 159 55.94 -12.64 2.93
N VAL A 160 55.04 -12.98 2.01
CA VAL A 160 55.39 -13.22 0.60
C VAL A 160 55.87 -11.94 -0.07
N ALA A 161 55.20 -10.81 0.15
CA ALA A 161 55.58 -9.52 -0.41
C ALA A 161 56.94 -9.03 0.13
N HIS A 162 57.18 -9.20 1.44
CA HIS A 162 58.43 -8.87 2.11
C HIS A 162 59.60 -9.69 1.56
N THR A 163 59.44 -11.01 1.50
CA THR A 163 60.44 -11.92 0.91
C THR A 163 60.73 -11.56 -0.54
N SER A 164 59.68 -11.25 -1.31
CA SER A 164 59.81 -10.88 -2.72
C SER A 164 60.53 -9.55 -2.92
N ALA A 165 60.23 -8.55 -2.09
CA ALA A 165 60.88 -7.25 -2.12
C ALA A 165 62.39 -7.38 -1.83
N ASN A 166 62.75 -8.11 -0.77
CA ASN A 166 64.14 -8.34 -0.39
C ASN A 166 64.90 -9.15 -1.46
N ARG A 167 64.24 -10.11 -2.12
CA ARG A 167 64.83 -10.80 -3.28
C ARG A 167 65.11 -9.86 -4.46
N TRP A 168 64.25 -8.88 -4.70
CA TRP A 168 64.53 -7.87 -5.73
C TRP A 168 65.64 -6.91 -5.31
N THR A 169 65.75 -6.57 -4.02
CA THR A 169 66.90 -5.86 -3.45
C THR A 169 68.21 -6.61 -3.71
N ASP A 170 68.25 -7.92 -3.44
CA ASP A 170 69.41 -8.78 -3.78
C ASP A 170 69.78 -8.69 -5.27
N ASN A 171 68.78 -8.80 -6.14
CA ASN A 171 68.98 -8.76 -7.58
C ASN A 171 69.54 -7.40 -8.04
N ILE A 172 69.04 -6.29 -7.47
CA ILE A 172 69.51 -4.93 -7.76
C ILE A 172 70.98 -4.78 -7.34
N PHE A 173 71.34 -5.21 -6.14
CA PHE A 173 72.72 -5.16 -5.64
C PHE A 173 73.66 -6.05 -6.46
N THR A 174 73.21 -7.26 -6.81
CA THR A 174 73.96 -8.19 -7.66
C THR A 174 74.22 -7.58 -9.05
N LEU A 175 73.20 -6.98 -9.67
CA LEU A 175 73.35 -6.30 -10.95
C LEU A 175 74.30 -5.10 -10.85
N LYS A 176 74.17 -4.28 -9.79
CA LYS A 176 75.06 -3.14 -9.52
C LYS A 176 76.52 -3.58 -9.41
N GLN A 177 76.77 -4.65 -8.66
CA GLN A 177 78.11 -5.22 -8.47
C GLN A 177 78.67 -5.81 -9.78
N TRP A 178 77.87 -6.61 -10.48
CA TRP A 178 78.29 -7.25 -11.74
C TRP A 178 78.60 -6.21 -12.83
N CYS A 179 77.74 -5.22 -13.03
CA CYS A 179 77.97 -4.13 -13.98
C CYS A 179 79.24 -3.34 -13.63
N SER A 180 79.45 -3.03 -12.35
CA SER A 180 80.64 -2.31 -11.89
C SER A 180 81.93 -3.09 -12.15
N ASN A 181 81.90 -4.43 -12.04
CA ASN A 181 83.06 -5.28 -12.23
C ASN A 181 83.39 -5.53 -13.71
N ASN A 182 82.37 -5.72 -14.56
CA ASN A 182 82.56 -6.07 -15.97
C ASN A 182 82.64 -4.84 -16.90
N PHE A 183 82.01 -3.73 -16.51
CA PHE A 183 81.96 -2.49 -17.30
C PHE A 183 82.30 -1.27 -16.45
N PRO A 184 83.57 -1.08 -16.05
CA PRO A 184 83.98 0.04 -15.17
C PRO A 184 83.61 1.42 -15.72
N GLN A 185 83.56 1.57 -17.04
CA GLN A 185 83.22 2.81 -17.73
C GLN A 185 81.73 3.18 -17.61
N ALA A 186 80.85 2.21 -17.35
CA ALA A 186 79.41 2.41 -17.22
C ALA A 186 78.95 2.58 -15.76
N LYS A 187 79.86 2.48 -14.78
CA LYS A 187 79.56 2.52 -13.35
C LYS A 187 78.89 3.82 -12.92
N GLU A 188 79.42 4.97 -13.37
CA GLU A 188 78.88 6.29 -13.04
C GLU A 188 77.51 6.53 -13.67
N GLN A 189 77.33 6.10 -14.93
CA GLN A 189 76.03 6.18 -15.62
C GLN A 189 74.96 5.34 -14.92
N LEU A 190 75.29 4.12 -14.47
CA LEU A 190 74.37 3.25 -13.73
C LEU A 190 73.99 3.85 -12.37
N GLN A 191 74.95 4.42 -11.64
CA GLN A 191 74.68 5.08 -10.35
C GLN A 191 73.76 6.29 -10.52
N ASN A 192 74.01 7.13 -11.53
CA ASN A 192 73.16 8.29 -11.82
C ASN A 192 71.73 7.84 -12.19
N MET A 193 71.59 6.81 -13.02
CA MET A 193 70.27 6.25 -13.37
C MET A 193 69.54 5.74 -12.12
N TYR A 194 70.23 5.02 -11.23
CA TYR A 194 69.64 4.53 -9.97
C TYR A 194 69.18 5.68 -9.06
N GLN A 195 69.97 6.74 -8.94
CA GLN A 195 69.57 7.93 -8.19
C GLN A 195 68.34 8.62 -8.80
N GLU A 196 68.27 8.75 -10.13
CA GLU A 196 67.13 9.34 -10.83
C GLU A 196 65.83 8.56 -10.62
N ILE A 197 65.90 7.23 -10.55
CA ILE A 197 64.73 6.37 -10.29
C ILE A 197 64.46 6.13 -8.80
N GLY A 198 65.19 6.79 -7.90
CA GLY A 198 64.96 6.75 -6.45
C GLY A 198 65.64 5.61 -5.70
N ILE A 199 66.58 4.89 -6.30
CA ILE A 199 67.48 3.94 -5.62
C ILE A 199 68.69 4.75 -5.10
N THR A 200 68.52 5.32 -3.92
CA THR A 200 69.54 6.14 -3.24
C THR A 200 70.49 5.26 -2.41
N ASP A 201 71.48 5.88 -1.77
CA ASP A 201 72.45 5.16 -0.93
C ASP A 201 71.83 4.61 0.37
N ASP A 202 70.62 5.07 0.73
CA ASP A 202 69.83 4.56 1.86
C ASP A 202 68.90 3.39 1.45
N PHE A 203 68.94 2.96 0.19
CA PHE A 203 68.17 1.80 -0.27
C PHE A 203 68.76 0.52 0.29
N ASP A 204 67.99 -0.18 1.13
CA ASP A 204 68.40 -1.41 1.80
C ASP A 204 67.24 -2.41 1.92
N TYR A 205 67.50 -3.56 2.53
CA TYR A 205 66.48 -4.56 2.84
C TYR A 205 65.38 -3.98 3.72
N LEU A 206 64.15 -4.39 3.44
CA LEU A 206 63.03 -4.11 4.33
C LEU A 206 63.17 -4.97 5.58
N GLU A 207 63.13 -4.35 6.76
CA GLU A 207 63.02 -5.05 8.03
C GLU A 207 61.55 -5.40 8.30
N MET A 208 61.27 -6.64 8.72
CA MET A 208 59.94 -6.95 9.25
C MET A 208 59.79 -6.32 10.63
N ALA A 209 58.89 -5.35 10.76
CA ALA A 209 58.49 -4.86 12.07
C ALA A 209 57.87 -6.03 12.87
N PRO A 210 58.25 -6.22 14.15
CA PRO A 210 57.61 -7.22 14.99
C PRO A 210 56.12 -6.86 15.12
N LEU A 211 55.25 -7.78 14.70
CA LEU A 211 53.82 -7.65 14.95
C LEU A 211 53.63 -7.50 16.46
N PRO A 212 52.86 -6.51 16.95
CA PRO A 212 52.55 -6.41 18.37
C PRO A 212 51.90 -7.72 18.81
N SER A 213 52.62 -8.51 19.60
CA SER A 213 52.10 -9.72 20.20
C SER A 213 50.90 -9.31 21.04
N LYS A 214 49.70 -9.80 20.70
CA LYS A 214 48.55 -9.71 21.59
C LYS A 214 48.95 -10.39 22.89
N ALA A 215 49.37 -9.60 23.89
CA ALA A 215 49.17 -9.99 25.27
C ALA A 215 47.65 -10.15 25.40
N LEU A 216 47.20 -11.40 25.46
CA LEU A 216 45.86 -11.74 25.91
C LEU A 216 45.70 -11.06 27.27
N ALA A 217 44.89 -10.00 27.29
CA ALA A 217 44.38 -9.48 28.54
C ALA A 217 43.37 -10.52 29.04
N ASP A 218 43.75 -11.22 30.11
CA ASP A 218 42.86 -12.00 30.97
C ASP A 218 41.68 -11.14 31.49
#